data_AF-A0A520D6D5-F1
#
_entry.id   AF-A0A520D6D5-F1
#
_cell.length_a   1.000
_cell.length_b   1.000
_cell.length_c   1.000
_cell.angle_alpha   90.00
_cell.angle_beta   90.00
_cell.angle_gamma   90.00
#
_symmetry.space_group_name_H-M   'P 1'
#
loop_
_entity.id
_entity.type
_entity.pdbx_description
1 polymer ?
#
loop_
_entity_poly.entity_id
_entity_poly.type
_entity_poly.pdbx_seq_one_letter_code
_entity_poly.pdbx_strand_id
1 'polypeptide(L)'
;MLDIDFKNVFLNDLDWSLVLEIAIRTTIMFVFVLVFLRSSGKKGVRQLSIFEVAIIIALGSAAGDPMLNSESAILPSLLVFVVILAIYRLITYLATKNQRIENILEGEPTYIIEDGMFT
;
A
#
# COMPACT_ATOMS: atom_id res chain seq x y z
N MET A 1 -25.73 12.48 32.94
CA MET A 1 -26.09 11.55 31.85
C MET A 1 -25.44 12.09 30.59
N LEU A 2 -24.60 11.30 29.91
CA LEU A 2 -23.87 11.74 28.71
C LEU A 2 -24.89 11.94 27.58
N ASP A 3 -25.18 13.19 27.25
CA ASP A 3 -25.97 13.54 26.07
C ASP A 3 -25.03 13.44 24.86
N ILE A 4 -24.93 12.24 24.28
CA ILE A 4 -24.14 12.01 23.08
C ILE A 4 -24.93 12.61 21.93
N ASP A 5 -24.55 13.81 21.54
CA ASP A 5 -25.18 14.54 20.43
C ASP A 5 -24.72 13.91 19.10
N PHE A 6 -25.46 12.89 18.64
CA PHE A 6 -25.16 12.13 17.42
C PHE A 6 -24.99 13.02 16.19
N LYS A 7 -25.65 14.19 16.15
CA LYS A 7 -25.48 15.14 15.05
C LYS A 7 -24.09 15.76 15.04
N ASN A 8 -23.52 16.02 16.22
CA ASN A 8 -22.15 16.51 16.36
C ASN A 8 -21.10 15.42 16.13
N VAL A 9 -21.45 14.15 16.37
CA VAL A 9 -20.57 13.00 16.09
C VAL A 9 -20.53 12.66 14.59
N PHE A 10 -21.66 12.83 13.88
CA PHE A 10 -21.79 12.39 12.49
C PHE A 10 -21.79 13.51 11.44
N LEU A 11 -22.15 14.75 11.77
CA LEU A 11 -22.50 15.79 10.78
C LEU A 11 -21.85 17.18 10.99
N ASN A 12 -21.05 17.39 12.05
CA ASN A 12 -20.66 18.74 12.48
C ASN A 12 -19.87 19.56 11.44
N ASP A 13 -19.06 18.91 10.59
CA ASP A 13 -18.16 19.58 9.64
C ASP A 13 -18.38 19.14 8.17
N LEU A 14 -19.51 18.52 7.86
CA LEU A 14 -19.80 17.98 6.53
C LEU A 14 -20.41 19.03 5.60
N ASP A 15 -19.56 19.91 5.06
CA ASP A 15 -19.91 20.74 3.91
C ASP A 15 -20.00 19.89 2.64
N TRP A 16 -20.98 20.17 1.78
CA TRP A 16 -21.16 19.44 0.52
C TRP A 16 -19.94 19.54 -0.41
N SER A 17 -19.20 20.66 -0.32
CA SER A 17 -17.93 20.86 -1.03
C SER A 17 -16.83 19.94 -0.50
N LEU A 18 -16.71 19.79 0.83
CA LEU A 18 -15.72 18.91 1.45
C LEU A 18 -16.00 17.44 1.12
N VAL A 19 -17.28 17.03 1.13
CA VAL A 19 -17.68 15.68 0.73
C VAL A 19 -17.25 15.38 -0.71
N LEU A 20 -17.52 16.29 -1.64
CA LEU A 20 -17.15 16.13 -3.04
C LEU A 20 -15.63 16.07 -3.21
N GLU A 21 -14.90 16.95 -2.51
CA GLU A 21 -13.45 16.98 -2.52
C GLU A 21 -12.84 15.68 -2.01
N ILE A 22 -13.29 15.19 -0.84
CA ILE A 22 -12.85 13.91 -0.27
C ILE A 22 -13.15 12.77 -1.24
N ALA A 23 -14.33 12.74 -1.86
CA ALA A 23 -14.71 11.70 -2.82
C ALA A 23 -13.80 11.66 -4.04
N ILE A 24 -13.45 12.84 -4.61
CA ILE A 24 -12.54 12.95 -5.75
C ILE A 24 -11.13 12.51 -5.35
N ARG A 25 -10.59 13.05 -4.25
CA ARG A 25 -9.25 12.71 -3.74
C ARG A 25 -9.13 11.22 -3.45
N THR A 26 -10.14 10.65 -2.79
CA THR A 26 -10.27 9.21 -2.50
C THR A 26 -10.26 8.38 -3.77
N THR A 27 -11.03 8.79 -4.79
CA THR A 27 -11.08 8.08 -6.07
C THR A 27 -9.72 8.07 -6.76
N ILE A 28 -9.02 9.21 -6.79
CA ILE A 28 -7.69 9.33 -7.39
C ILE A 28 -6.70 8.42 -6.65
N MET A 29 -6.62 8.53 -5.32
CA MET A 29 -5.68 7.73 -4.53
C MET A 29 -5.99 6.23 -4.61
N PHE A 30 -7.26 5.86 -4.64
CA PHE A 30 -7.68 4.47 -4.80
C PHE A 30 -7.22 3.90 -6.15
N VAL A 31 -7.35 4.65 -7.25
CA VAL A 31 -6.82 4.24 -8.56
C VAL A 31 -5.30 4.04 -8.50
N PHE A 32 -4.56 4.91 -7.83
CA PHE A 32 -3.11 4.75 -7.66
C PHE A 32 -2.74 3.51 -6.84
N VAL A 33 -3.44 3.25 -5.74
CA VAL A 33 -3.26 2.01 -4.95
C VAL A 33 -3.57 0.78 -5.80
N LEU A 34 -4.64 0.81 -6.61
CA LEU A 34 -4.95 -0.30 -7.52
C LEU A 34 -3.87 -0.51 -8.59
N VAL A 35 -3.33 0.56 -9.17
CA VAL A 35 -2.20 0.49 -10.09
C VAL A 35 -0.98 -0.12 -9.40
N PHE A 36 -0.71 0.26 -8.15
CA PHE A 36 0.36 -0.32 -7.35
C PHE A 36 0.17 -1.82 -7.14
N LEU A 37 -0.99 -2.22 -6.64
CA LEU A 37 -1.32 -3.63 -6.39
C LEU A 37 -1.25 -4.44 -7.69
N ARG A 38 -1.71 -3.88 -8.81
CA ARG A 38 -1.62 -4.53 -10.11
C ARG A 38 -0.18 -4.67 -10.61
N SER A 39 0.70 -3.71 -10.30
CA SER A 39 2.12 -3.79 -10.62
C SER A 39 2.87 -4.81 -9.77
N SER A 40 2.39 -5.11 -8.56
CA SER A 40 2.90 -6.20 -7.70
C SER A 40 2.67 -7.60 -8.31
N GLY A 41 1.82 -7.70 -9.34
CA GLY A 41 1.63 -8.89 -10.15
C GLY A 41 0.33 -9.64 -9.83
N LYS A 42 0.20 -10.86 -10.36
CA LYS A 42 -0.96 -11.75 -10.13
C LYS A 42 -0.73 -12.71 -8.95
N LYS A 43 0.16 -12.35 -8.02
CA LYS A 43 0.41 -13.16 -6.83
C LYS A 43 -0.87 -13.16 -5.97
N GLY A 44 -1.35 -14.33 -5.56
CA GLY A 44 -2.45 -14.40 -4.60
C GLY A 44 -2.02 -13.78 -3.26
N VAL A 45 -2.97 -13.32 -2.44
CA VAL A 45 -2.66 -12.70 -1.13
C VAL A 45 -1.72 -13.55 -0.26
N ARG A 46 -1.84 -14.88 -0.34
CA ARG A 46 -1.00 -15.85 0.39
C ARG A 46 0.41 -16.03 -0.20
N GLN A 47 0.64 -15.54 -1.41
CA GLN A 47 1.93 -15.62 -2.13
C GLN A 47 2.72 -14.31 -2.06
N LEU A 48 2.18 -13.30 -1.36
CA LEU A 48 2.92 -12.07 -1.12
C LEU A 48 4.03 -12.33 -0.11
N SER A 49 5.23 -11.84 -0.41
CA SER A 49 6.32 -11.81 0.54
C SER A 49 5.96 -10.93 1.74
N ILE A 50 6.54 -11.21 2.91
CA ILE A 50 6.42 -10.36 4.11
C ILE A 50 6.83 -8.91 3.78
N PHE A 51 7.82 -8.75 2.91
CA PHE A 51 8.27 -7.46 2.40
C PHE A 51 7.18 -6.73 1.60
N GLU A 52 6.47 -7.44 0.71
CA GLU A 52 5.38 -6.88 -0.09
C GLU A 52 4.21 -6.44 0.79
N VAL A 53 3.87 -7.24 1.80
CA VAL A 53 2.83 -6.91 2.79
C VAL A 53 3.21 -5.63 3.56
N ALA A 54 4.45 -5.49 4.01
CA ALA A 54 4.91 -4.30 4.71
C ALA A 54 4.77 -3.03 3.85
N ILE A 55 5.12 -3.10 2.56
CA ILE A 55 4.96 -1.97 1.63
C ILE A 55 3.49 -1.61 1.44
N ILE A 56 2.60 -2.59 1.27
CA ILE A 56 1.16 -2.34 1.10
C ILE A 56 0.58 -1.62 2.32
N ILE A 57 0.96 -2.04 3.53
CA ILE A 57 0.51 -1.40 4.78
C ILE A 57 1.03 0.04 4.86
N ALA A 58 2.31 0.27 4.57
CA ALA A 58 2.90 1.61 4.58
C ALA A 58 2.24 2.54 3.56
N LEU A 59 1.97 2.05 2.35
CA LEU A 59 1.26 2.79 1.30
C LEU A 59 -0.18 3.09 1.69
N GLY A 60 -0.88 2.17 2.34
CA GLY A 60 -2.23 2.40 2.85
C GLY A 60 -2.27 3.57 3.83
N SER A 61 -1.31 3.63 4.75
CA SER A 61 -1.16 4.77 5.68
C SER A 61 -0.86 6.07 4.94
N ALA A 62 0.07 6.04 3.97
CA ALA A 62 0.45 7.22 3.20
C ALA A 62 -0.66 7.72 2.25
N ALA A 63 -1.52 6.82 1.75
CA ALA A 63 -2.68 7.18 0.95
C ALA A 63 -3.80 7.81 1.78
N GLY A 64 -4.01 7.35 3.02
CA GLY A 64 -5.05 7.88 3.89
C GLY A 64 -4.90 9.38 4.17
N ASP A 65 -3.65 9.85 4.25
CA ASP A 65 -3.32 11.24 4.59
C ASP A 65 -3.96 12.28 3.63
N PRO A 66 -3.72 12.27 2.31
CA PRO A 66 -4.36 13.19 1.37
C PRO A 66 -5.86 12.91 1.14
N MET A 67 -6.36 11.72 1.52
CA MET A 67 -7.77 11.36 1.39
C MET A 67 -8.63 12.01 2.47
N LEU A 68 -8.10 12.10 3.70
CA LEU A 68 -8.83 12.59 4.86
C LEU A 68 -8.53 14.07 5.17
N ASN A 69 -7.30 14.52 4.93
CA ASN A 69 -6.88 15.87 5.29
C ASN A 69 -6.95 16.80 4.08
N SER A 70 -7.80 17.83 4.16
CA SER A 70 -7.98 18.83 3.10
C SER A 70 -6.73 19.69 2.87
N GLU A 71 -5.92 19.93 3.91
CA GLU A 71 -4.66 20.69 3.83
C GLU A 71 -3.55 19.95 3.07
N SER A 72 -3.60 18.61 3.03
CA SER A 72 -2.60 17.80 2.35
C SER A 72 -2.85 17.80 0.85
N ALA A 73 -1.89 18.32 0.08
CA ALA A 73 -1.92 18.23 -1.38
C ALA A 73 -1.76 16.76 -1.83
N ILE A 74 -2.46 16.37 -2.89
CA ILE A 74 -2.34 15.02 -3.48
C ILE A 74 -0.99 14.83 -4.18
N LEU A 75 -0.43 15.90 -4.76
CA LEU A 75 0.76 15.83 -5.60
C LEU A 75 1.99 15.23 -4.89
N PRO A 76 2.35 15.66 -3.67
CA PRO A 76 3.42 15.04 -2.88
C PRO A 76 3.17 13.55 -2.63
N SER A 77 1.93 13.17 -2.26
CA SER A 77 1.57 11.77 -2.04
C SER A 77 1.70 10.93 -3.32
N LEU A 78 1.32 11.47 -4.48
CA LEU A 78 1.54 10.82 -5.77
C LEU A 78 3.02 10.60 -6.06
N LEU A 79 3.87 11.60 -5.77
CA LEU A 79 5.31 11.46 -5.93
C LEU A 79 5.87 10.35 -5.03
N VAL A 80 5.44 10.30 -3.77
CA VAL A 80 5.82 9.22 -2.84
C VAL A 80 5.41 7.85 -3.39
N PHE A 81 4.19 7.72 -3.90
CA PHE A 81 3.70 6.49 -4.52
C PHE A 81 4.55 6.06 -5.72
N VAL A 82 4.89 6.98 -6.62
CA VAL A 82 5.73 6.71 -7.79
C VAL A 82 7.15 6.29 -7.38
N VAL A 83 7.73 6.94 -6.38
CA VAL A 83 9.06 6.60 -5.86
C VAL A 83 9.06 5.22 -5.22
N ILE A 84 8.06 4.91 -4.38
CA ILE A 84 7.92 3.58 -3.77
C ILE A 84 7.74 2.52 -4.84
N LEU A 85 6.93 2.77 -5.86
CA LEU A 85 6.77 1.86 -7.01
C LEU A 85 8.10 1.59 -7.73
N ALA A 86 8.86 2.64 -8.01
CA ALA A 86 10.14 2.53 -8.69
C ALA A 86 11.14 1.72 -7.85
N ILE A 87 11.21 2.00 -6.54
CA ILE A 87 12.07 1.28 -5.59
C ILE A 87 11.65 -0.19 -5.48
N TYR A 88 10.36 -0.47 -5.31
CA TYR A 88 9.83 -1.83 -5.25
C TYR A 88 10.24 -2.62 -6.49
N ARG A 89 10.02 -2.05 -7.68
CA ARG A 89 10.38 -2.70 -8.95
C ARG A 89 11.87 -2.92 -9.11
N LEU A 90 12.70 -1.97 -8.64
CA LEU A 90 14.15 -2.09 -8.64
C LEU A 90 14.59 -3.22 -7.71
N ILE A 91 14.04 -3.28 -6.50
CA ILE A 91 14.35 -4.31 -5.51
C ILE A 91 13.98 -5.69 -6.03
N THR A 92 12.76 -5.86 -6.57
CA THR A 92 12.33 -7.14 -7.16
C THR A 92 13.24 -7.56 -8.31
N TYR A 93 13.60 -6.63 -9.20
CA TYR A 93 14.51 -6.91 -10.31
C TYR A 93 15.91 -7.33 -9.83
N LEU A 94 16.43 -6.67 -8.79
CA LEU A 94 17.72 -7.02 -8.20
C LEU A 94 17.68 -8.36 -7.45
N ALA A 95 16.57 -8.66 -6.77
CA ALA A 95 16.36 -9.94 -6.10
C ALA A 95 16.39 -11.10 -7.12
N THR A 96 15.70 -10.96 -8.25
CA THR A 96 15.73 -11.97 -9.34
C THR A 96 17.15 -12.19 -9.92
N LYS A 97 18.03 -11.18 -9.85
CA LYS A 97 19.40 -11.29 -10.37
C LYS A 97 20.40 -11.82 -9.33
N ASN A 98 20.12 -11.68 -8.04
CA ASN A 98 21.09 -11.98 -6.99
C ASN A 98 20.44 -12.71 -5.81
N GLN A 99 20.76 -14.00 -5.68
CA GLN A 99 20.30 -14.89 -4.61
C GLN A 99 20.52 -14.30 -3.20
N ARG A 100 21.58 -13.51 -2.99
CA ARG A 100 21.80 -12.88 -1.68
C ARG A 100 20.76 -11.82 -1.35
N ILE A 101 20.30 -11.07 -2.34
CA ILE A 101 19.27 -10.03 -2.15
C ILE A 101 17.92 -10.69 -1.92
N GLU A 102 17.62 -11.75 -2.68
CA GLU A 102 16.43 -12.60 -2.46
C GLU A 102 16.43 -13.16 -1.03
N ASN A 103 17.52 -13.79 -0.58
CA ASN A 103 17.62 -14.36 0.76
C ASN A 103 17.48 -13.31 1.89
N ILE A 104 17.93 -12.07 1.68
CA ILE A 104 17.79 -10.98 2.67
C ILE A 104 16.33 -10.49 2.76
N LEU A 105 15.62 -10.43 1.63
CA LEU A 105 14.28 -9.84 1.54
C LEU A 105 13.18 -10.86 1.84
N GLU A 106 13.32 -12.08 1.35
CA GLU A 106 12.30 -13.13 1.41
C GLU A 106 12.70 -14.29 2.36
N GLY A 107 13.96 -14.31 2.82
CA GLY A 107 14.51 -15.41 3.62
C GLY A 107 15.11 -16.51 2.74
N GLU A 108 15.74 -17.51 3.35
CA GLU A 108 16.28 -18.63 2.59
C GLU A 108 15.16 -19.54 2.08
N PRO A 109 15.17 -19.92 0.79
CA PRO A 109 14.20 -20.85 0.26
C PRO A 109 14.31 -22.18 1.00
N THR A 110 13.19 -22.67 1.53
CA THR A 110 13.13 -24.02 2.10
C THR A 110 13.04 -25.01 0.94
N TYR A 111 14.12 -25.74 0.70
CA TYR A 111 14.11 -26.83 -0.27
C TYR A 111 13.28 -27.99 0.28
N ILE A 112 12.17 -28.30 -0.39
CA ILE A 112 11.32 -29.45 -0.04
C ILE A 112 11.95 -30.76 -0.55
N ILE A 113 12.76 -30.68 -1.62
CA ILE A 113 13.52 -31.81 -2.16
C ILE A 113 14.95 -31.32 -2.40
N GLU A 114 15.89 -31.95 -1.72
CA GLU A 114 17.33 -31.73 -1.88
C GLU A 114 17.98 -33.09 -2.15
N ASP A 115 18.76 -33.20 -3.22
CA ASP A 115 19.43 -34.45 -3.65
C ASP A 115 18.51 -35.69 -3.76
N GLY A 116 17.23 -35.49 -4.10
CA GLY A 116 16.27 -36.58 -4.28
C GLY A 116 15.67 -37.14 -2.99
N MET A 117 15.92 -36.50 -1.84
CA MET A 117 15.27 -36.81 -0.57
C MET A 117 14.35 -35.67 -0.14
N PHE A 118 13.23 -36.01 0.51
CA PHE A 118 12.35 -35.04 1.15
C PHE A 118 12.97 -34.60 2.48
N THR A 119 13.10 -33.29 2.69
CA THR A 119 13.55 -32.67 3.95
C THR A 119 12.37 -32.38 4.87
#